data_AF-A0A1G7HEN2-F1
#
_entry.id   AF-A0A1G7HEN2-F1
#
_cell.length_a   1.000
_cell.length_b   1.000
_cell.length_c   1.000
_cell.angle_alpha   90.00
_cell.angle_beta   90.00
_cell.angle_gamma   90.00
#
_symmetry.space_group_name_H-M   'P 1'
#
loop_
_entity.id
_entity.type
_entity.pdbx_description
1 polymer ?
#
loop_
_entity_poly.entity_id
_entity_poly.type
_entity_poly.pdbx_seq_one_letter_code
_entity_poly.pdbx_strand_id
1 'polypeptide(L)' 'MERVDKKIIQLLSKGYRTPEISNHFIEKGITPSSVSSVEKRIKAIKKVYGAKTLFHLAVLVTKSK' A
#
# COMPACT_ATOMS: atom_id res chain seq x y z
N MET A 1 3.21 -8.07 10.05
CA MET A 1 2.95 -7.35 8.78
C MET A 1 2.07 -8.22 7.91
N GLU A 2 0.88 -7.78 7.55
CA GLU A 2 0.01 -8.57 6.67
C GLU A 2 0.58 -8.58 5.24
N ARG A 3 0.35 -9.66 4.50
CA ARG A 3 0.74 -9.78 3.08
C ARG A 3 0.18 -8.64 2.23
N VAL A 4 -0.98 -8.11 2.62
CA VAL A 4 -1.66 -6.99 1.98
C VAL A 4 -0.86 -5.70 2.13
N ASP A 5 -0.33 -5.40 3.31
CA ASP A 5 0.45 -4.17 3.55
C ASP A 5 1.69 -4.15 2.64
N LYS A 6 2.45 -5.25 2.55
CA LYS A 6 3.59 -5.35 1.62
C LYS A 6 3.17 -5.14 0.17
N LYS A 7 2.03 -5.68 -0.25
CA LYS A 7 1.52 -5.55 -1.62
C LYS A 7 1.07 -4.12 -1.93
N ILE A 8 0.39 -3.48 -0.98
CA ILE A 8 0.06 -2.06 -1.04
C ILE A 8 1.33 -1.24 -1.23
N ILE A 9 2.35 -1.45 -0.40
CA ILE A 9 3.62 -0.73 -0.48
C ILE A 9 4.30 -0.94 -1.84
N GLN A 10 4.29 -2.16 -2.35
CA GLN A 10 4.90 -2.48 -3.64
C GLN A 10 4.15 -1.85 -4.82
N LEU A 11 2.82 -1.82 -4.79
CA LEU A 11 2.00 -1.15 -5.81
C LEU A 11 2.19 0.37 -5.73
N LEU A 12 2.20 0.94 -4.53
CA LEU A 12 2.50 2.37 -4.34
C LEU A 12 3.90 2.74 -4.83
N SER A 13 4.89 1.88 -4.61
CA SER A 13 6.25 2.05 -5.13
C SER A 13 6.31 2.06 -6.66
N LYS A 14 5.38 1.37 -7.32
CA LYS A 14 5.26 1.35 -8.78
C LYS A 14 4.48 2.56 -9.33
N GLY A 15 3.99 3.44 -8.46
CA GLY A 15 3.23 4.64 -8.84
C GLY A 15 1.71 4.48 -8.85
N TYR A 16 1.19 3.31 -8.44
CA TYR A 16 -0.25 3.06 -8.40
C TYR A 16 -0.92 3.94 -7.34
N ARG A 17 -2.10 4.48 -7.69
CA ARG A 17 -2.93 5.27 -6.76
C ARG A 17 -3.88 4.37 -5.96
N THR A 18 -4.39 4.88 -4.84
CA THR A 18 -5.41 4.21 -4.00
C THR A 18 -6.55 3.54 -4.78
N PRO A 19 -7.24 4.21 -5.73
CA PRO A 19 -8.31 3.58 -6.51
C PRO A 19 -7.82 2.42 -7.38
N GLU A 20 -6.61 2.53 -7.96
CA GLU A 20 -6.04 1.45 -8.77
C GLU A 20 -5.66 0.24 -7.92
N ILE A 21 -5.11 0.48 -6.72
CA ILE A 21 -4.79 -0.59 -5.75
C ILE A 21 -6.07 -1.28 -5.30
N SER A 22 -7.14 -0.50 -5.08
CA SER A 22 -8.46 -1.02 -4.76
C SER A 22 -8.97 -1.94 -5.87
N ASN A 23 -8.96 -1.48 -7.12
CA ASN A 23 -9.36 -2.29 -8.26
C ASN A 23 -8.53 -3.56 -8.37
N HIS A 24 -7.21 -3.45 -8.23
CA HIS A 24 -6.32 -4.60 -8.31
C HIS A 24 -6.54 -5.62 -7.17
N PHE A 25 -7.03 -5.18 -6.02
CA PHE A 25 -7.47 -6.07 -4.95
C PHE A 25 -8.85 -6.66 -5.18
N ILE A 26 -9.79 -5.93 -5.78
CA ILE A 26 -11.09 -6.45 -6.21
C ILE A 26 -10.88 -7.56 -7.25
N GLU A 27 -10.09 -7.30 -8.30
CA GLU A 27 -9.78 -8.27 -9.35
C GLU A 27 -9.09 -9.52 -8.83
N LYS A 28 -8.23 -9.38 -7.81
CA LYS A 28 -7.56 -10.52 -7.18
C LYS A 28 -8.38 -11.20 -6.06
N GLY A 29 -9.57 -10.68 -5.73
CA GLY A 29 -10.38 -11.18 -4.62
C GLY A 29 -9.72 -11.03 -3.25
N ILE A 30 -8.89 -10.00 -3.06
CA ILE A 30 -8.13 -9.74 -1.83
C ILE A 30 -8.88 -8.73 -0.96
N THR A 31 -9.28 -9.14 0.24
CA THR A 31 -9.86 -8.24 1.25
C THR A 31 -8.75 -7.58 2.09
N PRO A 32 -8.81 -6.27 2.37
CA PRO A 32 -9.83 -5.31 1.96
C PRO A 32 -9.68 -4.83 0.50
N SER A 33 -10.77 -4.91 -0.25
CA SER A 33 -10.86 -4.51 -1.67
C SER A 33 -11.61 -3.18 -1.88
N SER A 34 -12.32 -2.67 -0.88
CA SER A 34 -13.02 -1.39 -0.94
C SER A 34 -12.05 -0.21 -0.84
N VAL A 35 -12.30 0.83 -1.64
CA VAL A 35 -11.42 2.01 -1.74
C VAL A 35 -11.17 2.62 -0.36
N SER A 36 -12.22 2.86 0.44
CA SER A 36 -12.07 3.38 1.81
C SER A 36 -11.25 2.50 2.74
N SER A 37 -11.34 1.18 2.59
CA SER A 37 -10.60 0.24 3.43
C SER A 37 -9.12 0.21 3.04
N VAL A 38 -8.82 0.21 1.74
CA VAL A 38 -7.46 0.35 1.20
C VAL A 38 -6.87 1.71 1.61
N GLU A 39 -7.64 2.78 1.54
CA GLU A 39 -7.21 4.12 1.89
C GLU A 39 -6.91 4.25 3.40
N LYS A 40 -7.77 3.72 4.27
CA LYS A 40 -7.50 3.59 5.71
C LYS A 40 -6.22 2.81 5.96
N ARG A 41 -6.03 1.70 5.24
CA ARG A 41 -4.83 0.85 5.35
C ARG A 41 -3.57 1.61 4.95
N ILE A 42 -3.57 2.29 3.80
CA ILE A 42 -2.46 3.13 3.32
C ILE A 42 -2.14 4.22 4.34
N LYS A 43 -3.17 4.88 4.88
CA LYS A 43 -3.01 5.93 5.88
C LYS A 43 -2.40 5.39 7.18
N ALA A 44 -2.84 4.21 7.62
CA ALA A 44 -2.24 3.51 8.76
C ALA A 44 -0.78 3.13 8.48
N ILE A 45 -0.46 2.57 7.31
CA ILE A 45 0.90 2.21 6.91
C ILE A 45 1.81 3.44 6.90
N LYS A 46 1.37 4.56 6.32
CA LYS A 46 2.13 5.83 6.35
C LYS A 46 2.42 6.27 7.79
N LYS A 47 1.43 6.14 8.67
CA LYS A 47 1.57 6.50 10.10
C LYS A 47 2.53 5.56 10.84
N VAL A 48 2.41 4.25 10.62
CA VAL A 48 3.25 3.23 11.26
C VAL A 48 4.72 3.39 10.88
N TYR A 49 4.99 3.68 9.61
CA TYR A 49 6.37 3.83 9.12
C TYR A 49 6.91 5.27 9.24
N GLY A 50 6.10 6.23 9.71
CA GLY A 50 6.50 7.64 9.75
C GLY A 50 6.83 8.25 8.38
N ALA A 51 6.41 7.60 7.29
CA ALA A 51 6.78 8.00 5.95
C ALA A 51 5.93 9.21 5.51
N LYS A 52 6.58 10.36 5.32
CA LYS A 52 5.91 11.57 4.77
C LYS A 52 5.34 11.31 3.36
N THR A 53 6.06 10.51 2.57
CA THR A 53 5.70 10.17 1.19
C THR A 53 5.78 8.67 0.93
N LEU A 54 4.91 8.21 0.03
CA LEU A 54 4.86 6.82 -0.45
C LEU A 54 6.21 6.36 -1.02
N PHE A 55 6.91 7.28 -1.67
CA PHE A 55 8.25 7.07 -2.20
C PHE A 55 9.28 6.82 -1.08
N HIS A 56 9.20 7.56 0.03
CA HIS A 56 10.09 7.36 1.18
C HIS A 56 9.91 5.98 1.79
N LEU A 57 8.65 5.52 1.89
CA LEU A 57 8.30 4.19 2.35
C LEU A 57 8.86 3.09 1.43
N ALA A 58 8.65 3.25 0.12
CA ALA A 58 9.13 2.32 -0.90
C ALA A 58 10.66 2.20 -0.92
N VAL A 59 11.36 3.33 -0.79
CA VAL A 59 12.83 3.38 -0.69
C VAL A 59 13.31 2.68 0.56
N LEU A 60 12.68 2.94 1.72
CA LEU A 60 13.03 2.25 2.98
C LEU A 60 12.87 0.73 2.90
N VAL A 61 11.79 0.25 2.27
CA VAL A 61 11.53 -1.19 2.12
C VAL A 61 12.47 -1.83 1.07
N THR A 62 12.85 -1.09 0.03
CA THR A 62 13.78 -1.59 -1.01
C THR A 62 15.23 -1.61 -0.54
N LYS A 63 15.62 -0.69 0.36
CA LYS A 63 17.01 -0.57 0.85
C LYS A 63 17.42 -1.69 1.82
N SER A 64 16.49 -2.54 2.26
CA SER A 64 16.77 -3.69 3.14
C SER A 64 17.05 -4.96 2.33
N LYS A 65 17.98 -4.89 1.38
CA LYS A 65 18.54 -6.04 0.67
C LYS A 65 20.02 -6.16 0.99
#